data_AF-A0A352PTH1-F1
#
_entry.id   AF-A0A352PTH1-F1
#
_cell.length_a   1.000
_cell.length_b   1.000
_cell.length_c   1.000
_cell.angle_alpha   90.00
_cell.angle_beta   90.00
_cell.angle_gamma   90.00
#
_symmetry.space_group_name_H-M   'P 1'
#
loop_
_entity.id
_entity.type
_entity.pdbx_description
1 polymer ?
#
loop_
_entity_poly.entity_id
_entity_poly.type
_entity_poly.pdbx_seq_one_letter_code
_entity_poly.pdbx_strand_id
1 'polypeptide(L)'
;MTLRVVAIIQGRMSSSRLPGKILADIAGRPMLAHVYMRSSRAASVTGTIFATTTDASDDPVAEYCDFSGIPFRRGSLYDVLDRYYQTAQAAEADVVVRITADCPVIDPVLIDDVVRMVTDDRDDFAANRLPPPWGRTYPI
;
A
#
# COMPACT_ATOMS: atom_id res chain seq x y z
N MET A 1 -13.36 5.38 20.83
CA MET A 1 -13.24 4.43 19.70
C MET A 1 -11.80 4.48 19.24
N THR A 2 -11.17 3.33 19.01
CA THR A 2 -9.81 3.28 18.46
C THR A 2 -9.90 3.48 16.95
N LEU A 3 -9.12 4.40 16.39
CA LEU A 3 -9.11 4.67 14.96
C LEU A 3 -8.67 3.43 14.17
N ARG A 4 -9.35 3.15 13.08
CA ARG A 4 -9.03 2.08 12.15
C ARG A 4 -8.09 2.59 11.05
N VAL A 5 -6.79 2.48 11.32
CA VAL A 5 -5.72 2.83 10.38
C VAL A 5 -5.46 1.65 9.46
N VAL A 6 -5.68 1.82 8.15
CA VAL A 6 -5.52 0.74 7.16
C VAL A 6 -4.46 1.12 6.14
N ALA A 7 -3.43 0.28 6.03
CA ALA A 7 -2.43 0.38 4.97
C ALA A 7 -2.94 -0.28 3.70
N ILE A 8 -3.08 0.51 2.63
CA ILE A 8 -3.53 0.04 1.33
C ILE A 8 -2.33 0.08 0.37
N ILE A 9 -1.88 -1.10 -0.03
CA ILE A 9 -0.75 -1.28 -0.94
C ILE A 9 -1.31 -1.46 -2.34
N GLN A 10 -1.11 -0.48 -3.24
CA GLN A 10 -1.56 -0.63 -4.62
C GLN A 10 -0.45 -1.18 -5.51
N GLY A 11 -0.80 -2.14 -6.37
CA GLY A 11 0.11 -2.69 -7.37
C GLY A 11 -0.64 -3.24 -8.57
N ARG A 12 0.04 -3.31 -9.71
CA ARG A 12 -0.43 -4.00 -10.92
C ARG A 12 0.77 -4.55 -11.70
N MET A 13 0.56 -5.58 -12.48
CA MET A 13 1.54 -6.27 -13.32
C MET A 13 1.91 -5.42 -14.54
N SER A 14 0.97 -4.63 -15.06
CA SER A 14 1.12 -3.74 -16.22
C SER A 14 1.93 -2.46 -15.95
N SER A 15 3.08 -2.59 -15.28
CA SER A 15 4.01 -1.46 -15.11
C SER A 15 4.76 -1.17 -16.40
N SER A 16 4.81 0.10 -16.82
CA SER A 16 5.47 0.52 -18.06
C SER A 16 7.00 0.48 -18.01
N ARG A 17 7.60 0.64 -16.82
CA ARG A 17 9.05 0.70 -16.63
C ARG A 17 9.69 -0.68 -16.43
N LEU A 18 9.01 -1.56 -15.69
CA LEU A 18 9.43 -2.93 -15.45
C LEU A 18 8.18 -3.80 -15.28
N PRO A 19 7.68 -4.42 -16.36
CA PRO A 19 6.51 -5.29 -16.33
C PRO A 19 6.70 -6.43 -15.31
N GLY A 20 5.64 -6.79 -14.59
CA GLY A 20 5.67 -7.88 -13.61
C GLY A 20 6.49 -7.63 -12.35
N LYS A 21 7.03 -6.41 -12.16
CA LYS A 21 7.94 -6.11 -11.02
C LYS A 21 7.38 -6.46 -9.64
N ILE A 22 6.08 -6.37 -9.44
CA ILE A 22 5.46 -6.64 -8.13
C ILE A 22 5.56 -8.11 -7.72
N LEU A 23 5.69 -9.03 -8.69
CA LEU A 23 5.94 -10.46 -8.47
C LEU A 23 7.41 -10.85 -8.68
N ALA A 24 8.29 -9.90 -9.03
CA ALA A 24 9.70 -10.19 -9.17
C ALA A 24 10.30 -10.67 -7.84
N ASP A 25 11.16 -11.68 -7.93
CA ASP A 25 11.85 -12.21 -6.76
C ASP A 25 12.83 -11.17 -6.19
N ILE A 26 12.72 -10.95 -4.89
CA ILE A 26 13.67 -10.19 -4.11
C ILE A 26 14.05 -11.09 -2.93
N ALA A 27 15.25 -11.66 -2.96
CA ALA A 27 15.77 -12.52 -1.91
C ALA A 27 14.80 -13.67 -1.51
N GLY A 28 14.23 -14.36 -2.51
CA GLY A 28 13.39 -15.54 -2.31
C GLY A 28 11.91 -15.26 -2.02
N ARG A 29 11.45 -14.00 -2.14
CA ARG A 29 10.04 -13.62 -2.02
C ARG A 29 9.66 -12.56 -3.04
N PRO A 30 8.42 -12.56 -3.55
CA PRO A 30 7.90 -11.50 -4.40
C PRO A 30 8.01 -10.10 -3.76
N MET A 31 8.33 -9.09 -4.57
CA MET A 31 8.39 -7.68 -4.16
C MET A 31 7.17 -7.26 -3.32
N LEU A 32 5.95 -7.61 -3.75
CA LEU A 32 4.72 -7.26 -3.04
C LEU A 32 4.65 -7.86 -1.63
N ALA A 33 5.22 -9.05 -1.42
CA ALA A 33 5.24 -9.70 -0.13
C ALA A 33 6.13 -8.93 0.87
N HIS A 34 7.27 -8.39 0.41
CA HIS A 34 8.10 -7.52 1.23
C HIS A 34 7.36 -6.25 1.65
N VAL A 35 6.66 -5.61 0.72
CA VAL A 35 5.87 -4.40 1.03
C VAL A 35 4.78 -4.73 2.05
N TYR A 36 4.05 -5.84 1.86
CA TYR A 36 3.01 -6.28 2.79
C TYR A 36 3.57 -6.56 4.19
N MET A 37 4.60 -7.41 4.30
CA MET A 37 5.19 -7.78 5.59
C MET A 37 5.75 -6.57 6.35
N ARG A 38 6.39 -5.63 5.64
CA ARG A 38 6.96 -4.44 6.28
C ARG A 38 5.86 -3.45 6.68
N SER A 39 4.89 -3.19 5.82
CA SER A 39 3.77 -2.29 6.16
C SER A 39 2.97 -2.79 7.36
N SER A 40 2.73 -4.10 7.43
CA SER A 40 2.03 -4.76 8.56
C SER A 40 2.81 -4.77 9.88
N ARG A 41 4.08 -4.35 9.89
CA ARG A 41 4.89 -4.23 11.13
C ARG A 41 4.76 -2.86 11.79
N ALA A 42 4.12 -1.89 11.13
CA ALA A 42 3.89 -0.56 11.70
C ALA A 42 2.91 -0.67 12.87
N ALA A 43 3.26 -0.10 14.03
CA ALA A 43 2.50 -0.28 15.26
C ALA A 43 1.12 0.41 15.21
N SER A 44 1.01 1.48 14.42
CA SER A 44 -0.20 2.26 14.22
C SER A 44 -1.18 1.62 13.24
N VAL A 45 -0.72 0.70 12.39
CA VAL A 45 -1.53 0.07 11.34
C VAL A 45 -2.35 -1.09 11.93
N THR A 46 -3.67 -0.98 11.83
CA THR A 46 -4.62 -1.99 12.33
C THR A 46 -5.00 -3.04 11.29
N GLY A 47 -4.70 -2.79 10.01
CA GLY A 47 -4.92 -3.72 8.92
C GLY A 47 -4.15 -3.32 7.66
N THR A 48 -3.72 -4.32 6.90
CA THR A 48 -3.01 -4.11 5.63
C THR A 48 -3.73 -4.87 4.52
N ILE A 49 -4.02 -4.21 3.41
CA ILE A 49 -4.74 -4.79 2.27
C ILE A 49 -4.00 -4.46 0.98
N PHE A 50 -3.87 -5.45 0.11
CA PHE A 50 -3.35 -5.27 -1.25
C PHE A 50 -4.47 -4.89 -2.23
N ALA A 51 -4.29 -3.83 -3.00
CA ALA A 51 -5.26 -3.36 -3.98
C ALA A 51 -4.69 -3.53 -5.40
N THR A 52 -5.14 -4.57 -6.10
CA THR A 52 -4.77 -4.89 -7.48
C THR A 52 -5.93 -4.64 -8.45
N THR A 53 -5.78 -4.93 -9.74
CA THR A 53 -6.81 -4.64 -10.73
C THR A 53 -7.61 -5.88 -11.12
N THR A 54 -8.80 -5.68 -11.68
CA THR A 54 -9.62 -6.74 -12.29
C THR A 54 -9.14 -7.15 -13.68
N ASP A 55 -8.09 -6.53 -14.21
CA ASP A 55 -7.48 -6.93 -15.47
C ASP A 55 -6.87 -8.33 -15.32
N ALA A 56 -7.02 -9.18 -16.35
CA ALA A 56 -6.53 -10.56 -16.32
C ALA A 56 -5.00 -10.64 -16.16
N SER A 57 -4.26 -9.60 -16.55
CA SER A 57 -2.82 -9.54 -16.30
C SER A 57 -2.46 -9.55 -14.81
N ASP A 58 -3.41 -9.19 -13.93
CA ASP A 58 -3.25 -9.20 -12.48
C ASP A 58 -3.78 -10.46 -11.79
N ASP A 59 -4.26 -11.46 -12.54
CA ASP A 59 -4.70 -12.75 -11.96
C ASP A 59 -3.60 -13.43 -11.13
N PRO A 60 -2.32 -13.50 -11.58
CA PRO A 60 -1.25 -14.09 -10.78
C PRO A 60 -1.01 -13.37 -9.44
N VAL A 61 -1.34 -12.07 -9.37
CA VAL A 61 -1.22 -11.29 -8.12
C VAL A 61 -2.33 -11.69 -7.16
N ALA A 62 -3.57 -11.80 -7.66
CA ALA A 62 -4.71 -12.24 -6.87
C ALA A 62 -4.49 -13.67 -6.34
N GLU A 63 -4.04 -14.58 -7.20
CA GLU A 63 -3.70 -15.96 -6.82
C GLU A 63 -2.60 -16.01 -5.76
N TYR A 64 -1.53 -15.23 -5.92
CA TYR A 64 -0.47 -15.16 -4.91
C TYR A 64 -0.97 -14.63 -3.56
N CYS A 65 -1.79 -13.57 -3.58
CA CYS A 65 -2.37 -13.01 -2.36
C CYS A 65 -3.27 -14.02 -1.64
N ASP A 66 -4.14 -14.71 -2.39
CA ASP A 66 -5.04 -15.74 -1.85
C ASP A 66 -4.23 -16.90 -1.24
N PHE A 67 -3.27 -17.45 -2.00
CA PHE A 67 -2.39 -18.52 -1.54
C PHE A 67 -1.59 -18.14 -0.29
N SER A 68 -1.16 -16.88 -0.19
CA SER A 68 -0.32 -16.38 0.92
C SER A 68 -1.13 -15.85 2.10
N GLY A 69 -2.47 -15.86 2.03
CA GLY A 69 -3.35 -15.28 3.05
C GLY A 69 -3.22 -13.76 3.20
N ILE A 70 -2.77 -13.06 2.15
CA ILE A 70 -2.68 -11.60 2.10
C ILE A 70 -4.07 -11.05 1.75
N PRO A 71 -4.72 -10.26 2.62
CA PRO A 71 -6.00 -9.64 2.28
C PRO A 71 -5.84 -8.77 1.03
N PHE A 72 -6.71 -8.95 0.05
CA PHE A 72 -6.64 -8.17 -1.18
C PHE A 72 -8.02 -7.81 -1.73
N ARG A 73 -8.06 -6.77 -2.56
CA ARG A 73 -9.21 -6.41 -3.38
C ARG A 73 -8.77 -6.12 -4.81
N ARG A 74 -9.68 -6.36 -5.74
CA ARG A 74 -9.52 -6.06 -7.17
C ARG A 74 -10.44 -4.89 -7.54
N GLY A 75 -9.95 -3.95 -8.33
CA GLY A 75 -10.71 -2.80 -8.81
C GLY A 75 -10.31 -2.35 -10.21
N SER A 76 -10.72 -1.13 -10.59
CA SER A 76 -10.42 -0.57 -11.91
C SER A 76 -8.92 -0.56 -12.23
N LEU A 77 -8.52 -0.85 -13.46
CA LEU A 77 -7.13 -0.72 -13.92
C LEU A 77 -6.68 0.74 -14.03
N TYR A 78 -7.61 1.61 -14.44
CA TYR A 78 -7.35 3.00 -14.80
C TYR A 78 -7.71 3.97 -13.67
N ASP A 79 -8.75 3.67 -12.90
CA ASP A 79 -9.15 4.49 -11.77
C ASP A 79 -8.45 4.02 -10.49
N VAL A 80 -7.29 4.62 -10.25
CA VAL A 80 -6.49 4.35 -9.06
C VAL A 80 -7.18 4.88 -7.80
N LEU A 81 -7.85 6.03 -7.89
CA LEU A 81 -8.47 6.68 -6.74
C LEU A 81 -9.67 5.86 -6.26
N ASP A 82 -10.56 5.46 -7.16
CA ASP A 82 -11.69 4.59 -6.83
C ASP A 82 -11.21 3.28 -6.21
N ARG A 83 -10.15 2.67 -6.75
CA ARG A 83 -9.60 1.43 -6.16
C ARG A 83 -9.16 1.60 -4.71
N TYR A 84 -8.53 2.73 -4.35
CA TYR A 84 -8.24 3.04 -2.94
C TYR A 84 -9.52 3.27 -2.14
N TYR A 85 -10.44 4.05 -2.66
CA TYR A 85 -11.69 4.42 -1.99
C TYR A 85 -12.56 3.19 -1.67
N GLN A 86 -12.81 2.31 -2.64
CA GLN A 86 -13.58 1.09 -2.44
C GLN A 86 -12.89 0.13 -1.46
N THR A 87 -11.56 0.09 -1.48
CA THR A 87 -10.79 -0.72 -0.53
C THR A 87 -10.89 -0.16 0.88
N ALA A 88 -10.80 1.16 1.05
CA ALA A 88 -10.95 1.84 2.32
C ALA A 88 -12.37 1.67 2.89
N GLN A 89 -13.41 1.85 2.06
CA GLN A 89 -14.81 1.63 2.47
C GLN A 89 -15.04 0.20 2.96
N ALA A 90 -14.63 -0.80 2.16
CA ALA A 90 -14.82 -2.21 2.53
C ALA A 90 -14.01 -2.61 3.76
N ALA A 91 -12.93 -1.89 4.03
CA ALA A 91 -12.12 -2.06 5.22
C ALA A 91 -12.60 -1.22 6.40
N GLU A 92 -13.64 -0.37 6.26
CA GLU A 92 -14.10 0.57 7.29
C GLU A 92 -12.94 1.44 7.83
N ALA A 93 -12.04 1.90 6.95
CA ALA A 93 -10.87 2.67 7.34
C ALA A 93 -11.23 4.09 7.77
N ASP A 94 -10.81 4.50 8.96
CA ASP A 94 -10.85 5.90 9.40
C ASP A 94 -9.66 6.69 8.83
N VAL A 95 -8.49 6.02 8.74
CA VAL A 95 -7.25 6.60 8.21
C VAL A 95 -6.67 5.65 7.17
N VAL A 96 -6.33 6.19 6.00
CA VAL A 96 -5.75 5.41 4.89
C VAL A 96 -4.26 5.72 4.75
N VAL A 97 -3.42 4.70 4.95
CA VAL A 97 -1.99 4.78 4.61
C VAL A 97 -1.80 4.30 3.17
N ARG A 98 -1.51 5.25 2.27
CA ARG A 98 -1.34 4.98 0.85
C ARG A 98 0.08 4.51 0.51
N ILE A 99 0.24 3.27 0.08
CA ILE A 99 1.55 2.67 -0.23
C ILE A 99 1.57 2.13 -1.67
N THR A 100 2.70 2.24 -2.36
CA THR A 100 2.92 1.61 -3.67
C THR A 100 3.67 0.29 -3.52
N ALA A 101 3.28 -0.72 -4.29
CA ALA A 101 3.87 -2.07 -4.24
C ALA A 101 5.32 -2.15 -4.76
N ASP A 102 5.93 -1.02 -5.15
CA ASP A 102 7.31 -0.91 -5.62
C ASP A 102 8.30 -0.33 -4.60
N CYS A 103 7.90 -0.29 -3.33
CA CYS A 103 8.74 0.14 -2.21
C CYS A 103 9.05 -1.03 -1.24
N PRO A 104 9.79 -2.08 -1.67
CA PRO A 104 10.02 -3.30 -0.87
C PRO A 104 10.79 -3.07 0.44
N VAL A 105 11.43 -1.90 0.58
CA VAL A 105 12.21 -1.52 1.77
C VAL A 105 11.52 -0.47 2.64
N ILE A 106 10.21 -0.24 2.44
CA ILE A 106 9.43 0.74 3.23
C ILE A 106 9.65 0.57 4.74
N ASP A 107 9.91 1.66 5.46
CA ASP A 107 10.20 1.61 6.89
C ASP A 107 8.89 1.64 7.70
N PRO A 108 8.60 0.62 8.53
CA PRO A 108 7.42 0.64 9.39
C PRO A 108 7.40 1.83 10.36
N VAL A 109 8.56 2.26 10.87
CA VAL A 109 8.66 3.40 11.80
C VAL A 109 8.24 4.70 11.11
N LEU A 110 8.62 4.87 9.84
CA LEU A 110 8.21 6.02 9.06
C LEU A 110 6.69 6.03 8.78
N ILE A 111 6.07 4.86 8.64
CA ILE A 111 4.61 4.78 8.54
C ILE A 111 3.99 5.29 9.84
N ASP A 112 4.49 4.83 11.00
CA ASP A 112 4.00 5.26 12.30
C ASP A 112 4.15 6.77 12.52
N ASP A 113 5.29 7.35 12.16
CA ASP A 113 5.52 8.80 12.24
C ASP A 113 4.52 9.60 11.40
N VAL A 114 4.22 9.13 10.18
CA VAL A 114 3.27 9.81 9.29
C VAL A 114 1.83 9.66 9.78
N VAL A 115 1.45 8.48 10.27
CA VAL A 115 0.12 8.29 10.87
C VAL A 115 -0.04 9.19 12.09
N ARG A 116 0.99 9.34 12.91
CA ARG A 116 0.96 10.20 14.10
C ARG A 116 0.70 11.66 13.78
N MET A 117 1.28 12.20 12.69
CA MET A 117 1.00 13.57 12.23
C MET A 117 -0.49 13.75 11.90
N VAL A 118 -1.12 12.76 11.25
CA VAL A 118 -2.55 12.80 10.93
C VAL A 118 -3.42 12.66 12.19
N THR A 119 -3.06 11.77 13.11
CA THR A 119 -3.91 11.44 14.26
C THR A 119 -3.76 12.40 15.44
N ASP A 120 -2.55 12.90 15.71
CA ASP A 120 -2.25 13.76 16.86
C ASP A 120 -2.48 15.23 16.53
N ASP A 121 -1.95 15.70 15.39
CA ASP A 121 -2.01 17.11 14.99
C ASP A 121 -3.31 17.46 14.24
N ARG A 122 -4.14 16.44 13.96
CA ARG A 122 -5.42 16.53 13.22
C ARG A 122 -5.28 17.09 11.81
N ASP A 123 -4.16 16.80 11.16
CA ASP A 123 -3.98 17.09 9.75
C ASP A 123 -4.86 16.17 8.90
N ASP A 124 -5.50 16.70 7.85
CA ASP A 124 -6.28 15.89 6.91
C ASP A 124 -5.38 15.01 6.00
N PHE A 125 -4.10 15.37 5.86
CA PHE A 125 -3.15 14.72 4.95
C PHE A 125 -1.69 14.95 5.37
N ALA A 126 -0.93 13.86 5.47
CA ALA A 126 0.52 13.90 5.67
C ALA A 126 1.24 12.96 4.67
N ALA A 127 2.46 13.32 4.26
CA ALA A 127 3.26 12.51 3.35
C ALA A 127 4.76 12.72 3.57
N ASN A 128 5.55 11.66 3.41
CA ASN A 128 7.02 11.72 3.39
C ASN A 128 7.61 12.20 2.05
N ARG A 129 6.74 12.44 1.06
CA ARG A 129 7.07 12.98 -0.25
C ARG A 129 5.93 13.84 -0.75
N LEU A 130 6.21 15.14 -0.93
CA LEU A 130 5.31 16.10 -1.55
C LEU A 130 5.83 16.52 -2.92
N PRO A 131 4.96 17.02 -3.81
CA PRO A 131 5.40 17.65 -5.05
C PRO A 131 6.16 18.96 -4.77
N PRO A 132 6.94 19.48 -5.74
CA PRO A 132 7.64 20.76 -5.60
C PRO A 132 6.73 21.90 -5.12
N PRO A 133 7.24 22.86 -4.31
CA PRO A 133 8.65 23.04 -3.93
C PRO A 133 9.14 22.09 -2.84
N TRP A 134 8.25 21.30 -2.23
CA TRP A 134 8.60 20.38 -1.17
C TRP A 134 9.34 19.14 -1.69
N GLY A 135 10.33 18.69 -0.92
CA GLY A 135 11.17 17.55 -1.26
C GLY A 135 10.72 16.27 -0.58
N ARG A 136 11.62 15.28 -0.58
CA ARG A 136 11.49 14.11 0.28
C ARG A 136 12.07 14.44 1.65
N THR A 137 11.44 13.96 2.71
CA THR A 137 12.00 14.03 4.06
C THR A 137 12.98 12.88 4.34
N TYR A 138 12.93 11.81 3.54
CA TYR A 138 13.81 10.63 3.65
C TYR A 138 14.48 10.24 2.32
N PRO A 139 15.75 9.80 2.33
CA PRO A 139 16.45 9.29 1.14
C PRO A 139 15.92 7.90 0.70
N ILE A 140 16.08 7.59 -0.59
CA ILE A 140 15.79 6.27 -1.20
C ILE A 140 17.08 5.49 -1.42
#